data_AF-A0A517DX56-F1
#
_entry.id   AF-A0A517DX56-F1
#
_cell.length_a   1.000
_cell.length_b   1.000
_cell.length_c   1.000
_cell.angle_alpha   90.00
_cell.angle_beta   90.00
_cell.angle_gamma   90.00
#
_symmetry.space_group_name_H-M   'P 1'
#
loop_
_entity.id
_entity.type
_entity.pdbx_description
1 polymer ?
#
loop_
_entity_poly.entity_id
_entity_poly.type
_entity_poly.pdbx_seq_one_letter_code
_entity_poly.pdbx_strand_id
1 'polypeptide(L)'
;MAILPVTYRTDYQQSPAGSGQPRPGSAVFYPSTEAVNKEVAGLNTAATNLQAALKNFAQGGLLDTLYEISPTDSVYNFKLLSATDRLVSAYNQTNEALQSYGYLNSEGAKLLQQVQAVLQGPAAAKFESIGLTLDQATGNMKFSERRFREAAAEEPAAVRQLLAGDRSLVPVLNSVVQSVVAKQAKYYFNSSFVTYV
;
A
#
# COMPACT_ATOMS: atom_id res chain seq x y z
N MET A 1 43.35 16.66 69.57
CA MET A 1 42.67 15.53 68.88
C MET A 1 43.50 15.19 67.65
N ALA A 2 43.70 13.96 67.18
CA ALA A 2 43.55 12.60 67.72
C ALA A 2 43.90 11.66 66.53
N ILE A 3 44.74 10.63 66.77
CA ILE A 3 44.86 9.38 65.98
C ILE A 3 45.52 9.46 64.57
N LEU A 4 46.67 8.77 64.45
CA LEU A 4 47.20 8.07 63.26
C LEU A 4 46.94 6.54 63.48
N PRO A 5 47.13 5.59 62.52
CA PRO A 5 47.80 5.67 61.21
C PRO A 5 47.16 4.89 60.01
N VAL A 6 47.74 5.12 58.80
CA VAL A 6 48.01 4.20 57.66
C VAL A 6 47.05 3.05 57.29
N THR A 7 46.68 3.00 55.99
CA THR A 7 46.49 1.73 55.25
C THR A 7 47.09 1.80 53.83
N TYR A 8 47.76 0.71 53.42
CA TYR A 8 48.47 0.33 52.18
C TYR A 8 47.96 0.91 50.83
N ARG A 9 48.81 1.28 49.85
CA ARG A 9 49.48 0.40 48.83
C ARG A 9 48.46 -0.56 48.17
N THR A 10 48.29 -0.73 46.86
CA THR A 10 49.07 -0.51 45.61
C THR A 10 48.08 -0.68 44.41
N ASP A 11 48.25 -0.25 43.14
CA ASP A 11 49.37 0.43 42.43
C ASP A 11 48.90 1.06 41.07
N TYR A 12 49.86 1.35 40.17
CA TYR A 12 49.81 1.63 38.71
C TYR A 12 48.60 1.10 37.89
N GLN A 13 48.15 1.71 36.77
CA GLN A 13 48.78 2.73 35.91
C GLN A 13 47.78 3.48 34.99
N GLN A 14 48.02 4.78 34.79
CA GLN A 14 47.81 5.59 33.57
C GLN A 14 46.60 5.36 32.63
N SER A 15 45.73 6.37 32.55
CA SER A 15 45.38 7.01 31.27
C SER A 15 46.49 8.04 30.93
N PRO A 16 46.86 8.33 29.66
CA PRO A 16 45.92 8.88 28.67
C PRO A 16 46.11 8.52 27.18
N ALA A 17 45.07 8.89 26.40
CA ALA A 17 45.09 9.31 24.98
C ALA A 17 45.47 8.30 23.87
N GLY A 18 44.45 7.87 23.11
CA GLY A 18 44.43 8.25 21.68
C GLY A 18 44.38 7.17 20.60
N SER A 19 43.25 6.47 20.43
CA SER A 19 42.72 6.14 19.09
C SER A 19 41.23 5.74 19.17
N GLY A 20 40.44 6.18 18.19
CA GLY A 20 38.98 6.33 18.27
C GLY A 20 38.16 5.10 18.72
N GLN A 21 37.18 5.37 19.60
CA GLN A 21 36.06 4.45 19.81
C GLN A 21 35.33 4.21 18.48
N PRO A 22 34.94 2.96 18.16
CA PRO A 22 33.92 2.74 17.14
C PRO A 22 32.63 3.43 17.59
N ARG A 23 32.05 4.25 16.71
CA ARG A 23 30.68 4.77 16.91
C ARG A 23 29.75 3.57 17.15
N PRO A 24 28.77 3.66 18.07
CA PRO A 24 27.72 2.66 18.16
C PRO A 24 27.04 2.55 16.79
N GLY A 25 27.31 1.44 16.08
CA GLY A 25 26.77 1.22 14.76
C GLY A 25 25.25 1.18 14.85
N SER A 26 24.57 1.89 13.96
CA SER A 26 23.13 1.77 13.79
C SER A 26 22.78 0.29 13.69
N ALA A 27 22.00 -0.22 14.64
CA ALA A 27 21.61 -1.62 14.64
C ALA A 27 20.81 -1.89 13.35
N VAL A 28 21.44 -2.59 12.41
CA VAL A 28 20.76 -3.05 11.19
C VAL A 28 19.75 -4.09 11.65
N PHE A 29 18.50 -3.66 11.78
CA PHE A 29 17.42 -4.51 12.22
C PHE A 29 17.06 -5.46 11.08
N TYR A 30 17.54 -6.71 11.18
CA TYR A 30 17.11 -7.78 10.30
C TYR A 30 15.78 -8.34 10.84
N PRO A 31 14.63 -8.13 10.16
CA PRO A 31 13.39 -8.78 10.53
C PRO A 31 13.57 -10.30 10.52
N SER A 32 12.94 -11.00 11.47
CA SER A 32 13.01 -12.46 11.51
C SER A 32 12.33 -13.08 10.28
N THR A 33 12.76 -14.27 9.87
CA THR A 33 12.13 -15.03 8.78
C THR A 33 10.63 -15.23 9.01
N GLU A 34 10.20 -15.31 10.27
CA GLU A 34 8.80 -15.39 10.67
C GLU A 34 8.03 -14.08 10.42
N ALA A 35 8.63 -12.93 10.73
CA ALA A 35 8.07 -11.63 10.37
C ALA A 35 7.91 -11.53 8.84
N VAL A 36 8.98 -11.76 8.07
CA VAL A 36 8.96 -11.71 6.60
C VAL A 36 7.93 -12.68 5.99
N ASN A 37 7.73 -13.87 6.56
CA ASN A 37 6.72 -14.82 6.09
C ASN A 37 5.28 -14.38 6.42
N LYS A 38 5.03 -13.86 7.63
CA LYS A 38 3.72 -13.30 8.03
C LYS A 38 3.35 -12.10 7.16
N GLU A 39 4.35 -11.30 6.83
CA GLU A 39 4.28 -10.13 5.97
C GLU A 39 3.96 -10.49 4.52
N VAL A 40 4.69 -11.45 3.93
CA VAL A 40 4.38 -12.04 2.62
C VAL A 40 2.94 -12.58 2.55
N ALA A 41 2.46 -13.23 3.60
CA ALA A 41 1.07 -13.68 3.69
C ALA A 41 0.08 -12.50 3.72
N GLY A 42 0.43 -11.39 4.39
CA GLY A 42 -0.33 -10.14 4.39
C GLY A 42 -0.50 -9.53 3.00
N LEU A 43 0.59 -9.37 2.23
CA LEU A 43 0.51 -8.84 0.87
C LEU A 43 -0.28 -9.76 -0.08
N ASN A 44 -0.10 -11.08 0.02
CA ASN A 44 -0.91 -12.04 -0.76
C ASN A 44 -2.41 -11.96 -0.41
N THR A 45 -2.74 -11.77 0.87
CA THR A 45 -4.13 -11.60 1.32
C THR A 45 -4.72 -10.30 0.78
N ALA A 46 -3.99 -9.18 0.89
CA ALA A 46 -4.43 -7.89 0.37
C ALA A 46 -4.63 -7.92 -1.16
N ALA A 47 -3.69 -8.50 -1.92
CA ALA A 47 -3.81 -8.69 -3.36
C ALA A 47 -5.00 -9.59 -3.74
N THR A 48 -5.30 -10.63 -2.94
CA THR A 48 -6.48 -11.50 -3.14
C THR A 48 -7.78 -10.74 -2.86
N ASN A 49 -7.83 -9.92 -1.81
CA ASN A 49 -8.98 -9.05 -1.51
C ASN A 49 -9.20 -8.04 -2.64
N LEU A 50 -8.13 -7.43 -3.15
CA LEU A 50 -8.19 -6.50 -4.27
C LEU A 50 -8.66 -7.19 -5.56
N GLN A 51 -8.17 -8.40 -5.85
CA GLN A 51 -8.68 -9.23 -6.94
C GLN A 51 -10.17 -9.53 -6.80
N ALA A 52 -10.65 -9.85 -5.59
CA ALA A 52 -12.05 -10.12 -5.32
C ALA A 52 -12.93 -8.88 -5.49
N ALA A 53 -12.45 -7.70 -5.09
CA ALA A 53 -13.14 -6.43 -5.35
C ALA A 53 -13.24 -6.13 -6.86
N LEU A 54 -12.13 -6.31 -7.60
CA LEU A 54 -12.05 -6.05 -9.04
C LEU A 54 -12.99 -6.92 -9.88
N LYS A 55 -13.34 -8.14 -9.44
CA LYS A 55 -14.31 -9.01 -10.14
C LYS A 55 -15.68 -8.37 -10.36
N ASN A 56 -16.10 -7.41 -9.54
CA ASN A 56 -17.38 -6.70 -9.73
C ASN A 56 -17.38 -5.84 -11.01
N PHE A 57 -16.20 -5.38 -11.43
CA PHE A 57 -15.96 -4.49 -12.56
C PHE A 57 -15.43 -5.20 -13.81
N ALA A 58 -15.35 -6.54 -13.79
CA ALA A 58 -14.96 -7.32 -14.96
C ALA A 58 -16.02 -7.22 -16.07
N GLN A 59 -15.59 -7.33 -17.33
CA GLN A 59 -16.50 -7.45 -18.47
C GLN A 59 -17.39 -8.69 -18.31
N GLY A 60 -18.71 -8.53 -18.52
CA GLY A 60 -19.72 -9.56 -18.20
C GLY A 60 -19.88 -9.84 -16.70
N GLY A 61 -19.28 -9.03 -15.83
CA GLY A 61 -19.43 -9.09 -14.37
C GLY A 61 -20.69 -8.39 -13.87
N LEU A 62 -20.93 -8.46 -12.56
CA LEU A 62 -22.17 -7.96 -11.94
C LEU A 62 -22.54 -6.52 -12.30
N LEU A 63 -21.57 -5.60 -12.27
CA LEU A 63 -21.85 -4.18 -12.60
C LEU A 63 -22.07 -3.96 -14.09
N ASP A 64 -21.47 -4.80 -14.94
CA ASP A 64 -21.63 -4.74 -16.40
C ASP A 64 -23.05 -5.16 -16.78
N THR A 65 -23.49 -6.32 -16.30
CA THR A 65 -24.87 -6.82 -16.49
C THR A 65 -25.92 -5.88 -15.92
N LEU A 66 -25.70 -5.31 -14.73
CA LEU A 66 -26.65 -4.35 -14.15
C LEU A 66 -26.72 -3.03 -14.93
N TYR A 67 -25.59 -2.55 -15.47
CA TYR A 67 -25.54 -1.35 -16.32
C TYR A 67 -26.27 -1.57 -17.64
N GLU A 68 -26.15 -2.74 -18.26
CA GLU A 68 -26.86 -3.11 -19.50
C GLU A 68 -28.38 -3.21 -19.30
N ILE A 69 -28.84 -3.63 -18.11
CA ILE A 69 -30.27 -3.72 -17.79
C ILE A 69 -30.85 -2.34 -17.47
N SER A 70 -30.23 -1.57 -16.57
CA SER A 70 -30.70 -0.23 -16.19
C SER A 70 -29.58 0.59 -15.52
N PRO A 71 -28.89 1.48 -16.25
CA PRO A 71 -27.72 2.20 -15.75
C PRO A 71 -28.05 3.30 -14.74
N THR A 72 -29.33 3.62 -14.54
CA THR A 72 -29.82 4.63 -13.58
C THR A 72 -30.63 4.02 -12.44
N ASP A 73 -30.79 2.69 -12.37
CA ASP A 73 -31.53 2.05 -11.29
C ASP A 73 -30.80 2.20 -9.94
N SER A 74 -31.59 2.45 -8.89
CA SER A 74 -31.25 2.31 -7.49
C SER A 74 -30.40 1.06 -7.18
N VAL A 75 -30.71 -0.09 -7.78
CA VAL A 75 -29.97 -1.34 -7.58
C VAL A 75 -28.56 -1.25 -8.18
N TYR A 76 -28.42 -0.78 -9.42
CA TYR A 76 -27.11 -0.56 -10.05
C TYR A 76 -26.27 0.43 -9.22
N ASN A 77 -26.84 1.60 -8.91
CA ASN A 77 -26.15 2.66 -8.17
C ASN A 77 -25.70 2.22 -6.77
N PHE A 78 -26.54 1.46 -6.05
CA PHE A 78 -26.16 0.88 -4.75
C PHE A 78 -25.01 -0.14 -4.88
N LYS A 79 -25.05 -1.00 -5.90
CA LYS A 79 -23.97 -1.98 -6.15
C LYS A 79 -22.67 -1.32 -6.59
N LEU A 80 -22.73 -0.30 -7.46
CA LEU A 80 -21.58 0.47 -7.91
C LEU A 80 -20.89 1.19 -6.73
N LEU A 81 -21.68 1.87 -5.89
CA LEU A 81 -21.19 2.51 -4.66
C LEU A 81 -20.49 1.48 -3.74
N SER A 82 -21.17 0.38 -3.45
CA SER A 82 -20.66 -0.69 -2.57
C SER A 82 -19.40 -1.37 -3.10
N ALA A 83 -19.31 -1.54 -4.43
CA ALA A 83 -18.14 -2.14 -5.08
C ALA A 83 -16.95 -1.17 -5.11
N THR A 84 -17.20 0.12 -5.28
CA THR A 84 -16.16 1.16 -5.31
C THR A 84 -15.56 1.38 -3.92
N ASP A 85 -16.38 1.42 -2.87
CA ASP A 85 -15.91 1.45 -1.48
C ASP A 85 -15.00 0.25 -1.15
N ARG A 86 -15.46 -0.96 -1.48
CA ARG A 86 -14.66 -2.19 -1.30
C ARG A 86 -13.36 -2.17 -2.10
N LEU A 87 -13.38 -1.61 -3.31
CA LEU A 87 -12.18 -1.46 -4.15
C LEU A 87 -11.17 -0.51 -3.51
N VAL A 88 -11.62 0.63 -2.99
CA VAL A 88 -10.80 1.60 -2.25
C VAL A 88 -10.21 0.96 -0.98
N SER A 89 -11.04 0.27 -0.20
CA SER A 89 -10.60 -0.43 1.01
C SER A 89 -9.54 -1.50 0.72
N ALA A 90 -9.76 -2.34 -0.30
CA ALA A 90 -8.81 -3.39 -0.68
C ALA A 90 -7.52 -2.85 -1.29
N TYR A 91 -7.58 -1.73 -2.03
CA TYR A 91 -6.39 -1.01 -2.46
C TYR A 91 -5.61 -0.44 -1.27
N ASN A 92 -6.28 0.21 -0.31
CA ASN A 92 -5.61 0.77 0.86
C ASN A 92 -4.91 -0.33 1.67
N GLN A 93 -5.54 -1.50 1.87
CA GLN A 93 -4.89 -2.68 2.46
C GLN A 93 -3.63 -3.12 1.68
N THR A 94 -3.67 -3.05 0.34
CA THR A 94 -2.54 -3.42 -0.53
C THR A 94 -1.42 -2.38 -0.46
N ASN A 95 -1.77 -1.09 -0.45
CA ASN A 95 -0.83 0.02 -0.30
C ASN A 95 -0.19 0.03 1.09
N GLU A 96 -0.96 -0.14 2.16
CA GLU A 96 -0.48 -0.26 3.54
C GLU A 96 0.43 -1.47 3.71
N ALA A 97 0.06 -2.62 3.13
CA ALA A 97 0.97 -3.76 3.07
C ALA A 97 2.29 -3.36 2.41
N LEU A 98 2.27 -2.91 1.14
CA LEU A 98 3.47 -2.51 0.40
C LEU A 98 4.33 -1.48 1.15
N GLN A 99 3.74 -0.48 1.81
CA GLN A 99 4.47 0.57 2.53
C GLN A 99 5.00 0.15 3.91
N SER A 100 4.27 -0.70 4.64
CA SER A 100 4.67 -1.20 5.97
C SER A 100 6.07 -1.82 5.98
N TYR A 101 6.52 -2.33 4.83
CA TYR A 101 7.82 -2.98 4.71
C TYR A 101 9.02 -2.05 4.76
N GLY A 102 8.90 -0.73 4.54
CA GLY A 102 10.03 0.22 4.58
C GLY A 102 11.18 -0.03 3.56
N TYR A 103 11.16 -1.17 2.89
CA TYR A 103 12.23 -1.73 2.05
C TYR A 103 11.67 -2.24 0.71
N LEU A 104 10.63 -1.55 0.21
CA LEU A 104 10.15 -1.67 -1.16
C LEU A 104 11.32 -1.55 -2.13
N ASN A 105 11.48 -2.54 -3.01
CA ASN A 105 12.41 -2.39 -4.11
C ASN A 105 11.80 -1.56 -5.26
N SER A 106 12.60 -1.28 -6.29
CA SER A 106 12.16 -0.44 -7.41
C SER A 106 10.96 -0.99 -8.18
N GLU A 107 10.66 -2.29 -8.12
CA GLU A 107 9.50 -2.89 -8.78
C GLU A 107 8.22 -2.64 -8.01
N GLY A 108 8.24 -2.80 -6.67
CA GLY A 108 7.08 -2.49 -5.83
C GLY A 108 6.74 -0.99 -5.82
N ALA A 109 7.76 -0.13 -5.85
CA ALA A 109 7.58 1.31 -5.98
C ALA A 109 6.88 1.70 -7.30
N LYS A 110 7.21 1.03 -8.42
CA LYS A 110 6.51 1.23 -9.70
C LYS A 110 5.04 0.86 -9.65
N LEU A 111 4.65 -0.18 -8.90
CA LEU A 111 3.24 -0.57 -8.74
C LEU A 111 2.41 0.53 -8.07
N LEU A 112 2.95 1.15 -7.01
CA LEU A 112 2.30 2.30 -6.36
C LEU A 112 2.25 3.52 -7.29
N GLN A 113 3.34 3.80 -8.01
CA GLN A 113 3.39 4.89 -8.99
C GLN A 113 2.39 4.73 -10.13
N GLN A 114 2.06 3.50 -10.57
CA GLN A 114 1.03 3.28 -11.58
C GLN A 114 -0.35 3.76 -11.13
N VAL A 115 -0.74 3.48 -9.87
CA VAL A 115 -2.04 3.93 -9.32
C VAL A 115 -2.03 5.43 -9.06
N GLN A 116 -0.92 5.97 -8.54
CA GLN A 116 -0.71 7.41 -8.37
C GLN A 116 -0.85 8.16 -9.71
N ALA A 117 -0.25 7.66 -10.79
CA ALA A 117 -0.31 8.27 -12.12
C ALA A 117 -1.73 8.35 -12.72
N VAL A 118 -2.63 7.43 -12.37
CA VAL A 118 -4.04 7.51 -12.78
C VAL A 118 -4.77 8.62 -12.03
N LEU A 119 -4.66 8.63 -10.70
CA LEU A 119 -5.44 9.50 -9.81
C LEU A 119 -4.88 10.92 -9.69
N GLN A 120 -3.61 11.12 -10.02
CA GLN A 120 -2.92 12.43 -10.04
C GLN A 120 -2.58 12.90 -11.47
N GLY A 121 -2.91 12.09 -12.49
CA GLY A 121 -2.65 12.41 -13.89
C GLY A 121 -3.70 13.34 -14.52
N PRO A 122 -3.80 13.39 -15.86
CA PRO A 122 -4.73 14.27 -16.58
C PRO A 122 -6.22 14.11 -16.22
N ALA A 123 -6.60 13.00 -15.59
CA ALA A 123 -7.96 12.72 -15.13
C ALA A 123 -8.20 13.07 -13.65
N ALA A 124 -7.20 13.57 -12.90
CA ALA A 124 -7.30 13.81 -11.46
C ALA A 124 -8.53 14.62 -11.03
N ALA A 125 -8.79 15.74 -11.71
CA ALA A 125 -9.96 16.59 -11.44
C ALA A 125 -11.30 15.85 -11.66
N LYS A 126 -11.34 14.88 -12.58
CA LYS A 126 -12.53 14.03 -12.82
C LYS A 126 -12.69 12.94 -11.76
N PHE A 127 -11.60 12.42 -11.22
CA PHE A 127 -11.68 11.54 -10.04
C PHE A 127 -12.16 12.32 -8.82
N GLU A 128 -11.64 13.53 -8.59
CA GLU A 128 -12.05 14.37 -7.46
C GLU A 128 -13.54 14.79 -7.55
N SER A 129 -14.05 15.09 -8.75
CA SER A 129 -15.47 15.43 -8.95
C SER A 129 -16.40 14.27 -8.61
N ILE A 130 -16.01 13.02 -8.91
CA ILE A 130 -16.75 11.82 -8.49
C ILE A 130 -16.44 11.38 -7.05
N GLY A 131 -15.65 12.14 -6.29
CA GLY A 131 -15.35 11.86 -4.88
C GLY A 131 -14.24 10.82 -4.63
N LEU A 132 -13.40 10.52 -5.61
CA LEU A 132 -12.19 9.71 -5.45
C LEU A 132 -10.95 10.61 -5.46
N THR A 133 -10.17 10.58 -4.37
CA THR A 133 -8.90 11.32 -4.30
C THR A 133 -7.80 10.44 -3.72
N LEU A 134 -6.55 10.87 -3.87
CA LEU A 134 -5.39 10.16 -3.35
C LEU A 134 -4.67 11.02 -2.32
N ASP A 135 -4.41 10.46 -1.14
CA ASP A 135 -3.58 11.09 -0.13
C ASP A 135 -2.12 11.08 -0.57
N GLN A 136 -1.48 12.25 -0.66
CA GLN A 136 -0.09 12.34 -1.15
C GLN A 136 0.95 11.89 -0.12
N ALA A 137 0.63 11.89 1.18
CA ALA A 137 1.55 11.47 2.22
C ALA A 137 1.54 9.95 2.42
N THR A 138 0.37 9.32 2.31
CA THR A 138 0.18 7.89 2.56
C THR A 138 -0.09 7.06 1.32
N GLY A 139 -0.37 7.66 0.16
CA GLY A 139 -0.77 6.92 -1.05
C GLY A 139 -2.12 6.20 -0.96
N ASN A 140 -2.87 6.37 0.15
CA ASN A 140 -4.19 5.78 0.32
C ASN A 140 -5.26 6.54 -0.48
N MET A 141 -6.17 5.81 -1.12
CA MET A 141 -7.37 6.38 -1.73
C MET A 141 -8.36 6.81 -0.66
N LYS A 142 -8.99 7.97 -0.89
CA LYS A 142 -10.11 8.50 -0.12
C LYS A 142 -11.36 8.47 -0.98
N PHE A 143 -12.47 8.06 -0.37
CA PHE A 143 -13.76 7.92 -1.04
C PHE A 143 -14.81 8.81 -0.36
N SER A 144 -15.53 9.58 -1.16
CA SER A 144 -16.68 10.37 -0.71
C SER A 144 -17.95 9.76 -1.29
N GLU A 145 -18.60 8.87 -0.53
CA GLU A 145 -19.85 8.22 -0.94
C GLU A 145 -20.90 9.20 -1.45
N ARG A 146 -20.99 10.39 -0.84
CA ARG A 146 -21.95 11.42 -1.22
C ARG A 146 -21.69 11.95 -2.63
N ARG A 147 -20.48 12.46 -2.90
CA ARG A 147 -20.09 12.95 -4.24
C ARG A 147 -20.19 11.85 -5.30
N PHE A 148 -19.80 10.63 -4.93
CA PHE A 148 -19.89 9.49 -5.84
C PHE A 148 -21.33 9.12 -6.19
N ARG A 149 -22.24 9.15 -5.21
CA ARG A 149 -23.68 8.90 -5.42
C ARG A 149 -24.34 10.00 -6.24
N GLU A 150 -23.98 11.26 -5.99
CA GLU A 150 -24.40 12.43 -6.79
C GLU A 150 -23.95 12.23 -8.26
N ALA A 151 -22.66 12.01 -8.49
CA ALA A 151 -22.11 11.82 -9.85
C ALA A 151 -22.60 10.55 -10.57
N ALA A 152 -22.84 9.45 -9.85
CA ALA A 152 -23.37 8.21 -10.45
C ALA A 152 -24.85 8.32 -10.83
N ALA A 153 -25.62 9.19 -10.16
CA ALA A 153 -26.99 9.50 -10.53
C ALA A 153 -27.08 10.46 -11.72
N GLU A 154 -26.18 11.44 -11.81
CA GLU A 154 -26.15 12.47 -12.86
C GLU A 154 -25.48 11.96 -14.16
N GLU A 155 -24.31 11.33 -14.07
CA GLU A 155 -23.50 10.90 -15.22
C GLU A 155 -22.97 9.44 -15.07
N PRO A 156 -23.85 8.42 -14.97
CA PRO A 156 -23.43 7.03 -14.76
C PRO A 156 -22.45 6.51 -15.83
N ALA A 157 -22.60 6.95 -17.08
CA ALA A 157 -21.68 6.62 -18.17
C ALA A 157 -20.28 7.21 -17.96
N ALA A 158 -20.17 8.45 -17.47
CA ALA A 158 -18.88 9.09 -17.18
C ALA A 158 -18.19 8.44 -15.97
N VAL A 159 -18.95 8.10 -14.91
CA VAL A 159 -18.43 7.35 -13.77
C VAL A 159 -17.93 5.96 -14.20
N ARG A 160 -18.70 5.22 -15.00
CA ARG A 160 -18.27 3.92 -15.54
C ARG A 160 -17.00 4.04 -16.40
N GLN A 161 -16.91 5.06 -17.26
CA GLN A 161 -15.71 5.31 -18.07
C GLN A 161 -14.47 5.67 -17.21
N LEU A 162 -14.65 6.47 -16.16
CA LEU A 162 -13.57 6.85 -15.23
C LEU A 162 -13.08 5.68 -14.37
N LEU A 163 -13.94 4.73 -14.05
CA LEU A 163 -13.58 3.56 -13.26
C LEU A 163 -13.05 2.40 -14.10
N ALA A 164 -13.69 2.09 -15.24
CA ALA A 164 -13.50 0.85 -16.00
C ALA A 164 -13.15 1.03 -17.50
N GLY A 165 -13.02 2.25 -18.00
CA GLY A 165 -12.57 2.52 -19.37
C GLY A 165 -11.07 2.26 -19.61
N ASP A 166 -10.58 2.47 -20.82
CA ASP A 166 -9.16 2.26 -21.14
C ASP A 166 -8.24 3.16 -20.30
N ARG A 167 -7.21 2.55 -19.69
CA ARG A 167 -6.25 3.20 -18.77
C ARG A 167 -6.89 3.86 -17.52
N SER A 168 -8.10 3.44 -17.16
CA SER A 168 -8.78 3.85 -15.92
C SER A 168 -8.26 3.10 -14.68
N LEU A 169 -8.90 3.36 -13.53
CA LEU A 169 -8.52 2.81 -12.23
C LEU A 169 -8.57 1.27 -12.17
N VAL A 170 -9.64 0.64 -12.66
CA VAL A 170 -9.84 -0.82 -12.57
C VAL A 170 -8.81 -1.61 -13.40
N PRO A 171 -8.52 -1.29 -14.68
CA PRO A 171 -7.48 -1.96 -15.46
C PRO A 171 -6.08 -1.82 -14.84
N VAL A 172 -5.75 -0.65 -14.27
CA VAL A 172 -4.45 -0.43 -13.63
C VAL A 172 -4.34 -1.23 -12.33
N LEU A 173 -5.38 -1.25 -11.49
CA LEU A 173 -5.40 -2.10 -10.30
C LEU A 173 -5.36 -3.61 -10.65
N ASN A 174 -6.01 -4.03 -11.73
CA ASN A 174 -5.88 -5.40 -12.25
C ASN A 174 -4.42 -5.72 -12.66
N SER A 175 -3.74 -4.81 -13.36
CA SER A 175 -2.32 -4.95 -13.72
C SER A 175 -1.41 -5.06 -12.48
N VAL A 176 -1.69 -4.26 -11.44
CA VAL A 176 -0.95 -4.32 -10.16
C VAL A 176 -1.17 -5.67 -9.47
N VAL A 177 -2.41 -6.13 -9.34
CA VAL A 177 -2.74 -7.44 -8.75
C VAL A 177 -2.07 -8.58 -9.51
N GLN A 178 -2.19 -8.61 -10.84
CA GLN A 178 -1.55 -9.63 -11.67
C GLN A 178 -0.03 -9.66 -11.48
N SER A 179 0.60 -8.49 -11.38
CA SER A 179 2.04 -8.39 -11.09
C SER A 179 2.39 -9.00 -9.73
N VAL A 180 1.69 -8.60 -8.66
CA VAL A 180 1.94 -9.09 -7.29
C VAL A 180 1.76 -10.60 -7.20
N VAL A 181 0.68 -11.13 -7.79
CA VAL A 181 0.36 -12.57 -7.78
C VAL A 181 1.36 -13.38 -8.62
N ALA A 182 1.79 -12.87 -9.78
CA ALA A 182 2.64 -13.63 -10.70
C ALA A 182 4.10 -13.80 -10.22
N LYS A 183 4.70 -12.79 -9.57
CA LYS A 183 6.13 -12.82 -9.20
C LYS A 183 6.41 -13.36 -7.80
N GLN A 184 5.38 -13.71 -7.02
CA GLN A 184 5.41 -13.96 -5.57
C GLN A 184 5.81 -12.72 -4.76
N ALA A 185 5.14 -12.47 -3.62
CA ALA A 185 5.35 -11.28 -2.79
C ALA A 185 6.83 -10.99 -2.44
N LYS A 186 7.65 -12.04 -2.22
CA LYS A 186 9.09 -11.91 -1.92
C LYS A 186 9.88 -11.14 -2.98
N TYR A 187 9.43 -11.10 -4.24
CA TYR A 187 10.08 -10.38 -5.32
C TYR A 187 10.03 -8.85 -5.18
N TYR A 188 9.14 -8.29 -4.35
CA TYR A 188 8.92 -6.85 -4.23
C TYR A 188 9.73 -6.17 -3.11
N PHE A 189 10.57 -6.94 -2.42
CA PHE A 189 11.38 -6.51 -1.29
C PHE A 189 12.88 -6.61 -1.58
N ASN A 190 13.69 -5.89 -0.82
CA ASN A 190 15.14 -5.95 -0.97
C ASN A 190 15.70 -7.30 -0.51
N SER A 191 16.62 -7.87 -1.31
CA SER A 191 17.12 -9.24 -1.17
C SER A 191 17.99 -9.49 0.07
N SER A 192 18.46 -8.45 0.75
CA SER A 192 19.27 -8.53 2.00
C SER A 192 18.56 -9.23 3.17
N PHE A 193 17.27 -9.53 3.03
CA PHE A 193 16.40 -10.11 4.05
C PHE A 193 15.80 -11.46 3.66
N VAL A 194 16.17 -12.00 2.49
CA VAL A 194 15.75 -13.34 2.03
C VAL A 194 16.91 -14.29 2.26
N THR A 195 17.02 -14.84 3.46
CA THR A 195 17.93 -15.96 3.74
C THR A 195 17.44 -17.17 2.95
N TYR A 196 18.28 -17.70 2.07
CA TYR A 196 18.06 -19.01 1.46
C TYR A 196 18.13 -20.07 2.55
N VAL A 197 17.11 -20.92 2.62
CA VAL A 197 17.04 -22.16 3.41
C VAL A 197 16.68 -23.29 2.45
#